data_AF-A0A645EX20-F1
#
_entry.id   AF-A0A645EX20-F1
#
_cell.length_a   1.000
_cell.length_b   1.000
_cell.length_c   1.000
_cell.angle_alpha   90.00
_cell.angle_beta   90.00
_cell.angle_gamma   90.00
#
_symmetry.space_group_name_H-M   'P 1'
#
loop_
_entity.id
_entity.type
_entity.pdbx_description
1 polymer ?
#
loop_
_entity_poly.entity_id
_entity_poly.type
_entity_poly.pdbx_seq_one_letter_code
_entity_poly.pdbx_strand_id
1 'polypeptide(L)'
;MLTNKYAAGIPQGSRAARENTTLRFENFPPDTFEKIREYAAEAEKRGISLAQLAISWVLRDARITSVLVGASSVAQLKENIDALSHPY
;
A
#
# COMPACT_ATOMS: atom_id res chain seq x y z
N MET A 1 4.04 -4.80 1.46
CA MET A 1 2.97 -4.12 0.67
C MET A 1 2.40 -3.01 1.53
N LEU A 2 2.34 -1.79 1.02
CA LEU A 2 1.75 -0.65 1.73
C LEU A 2 0.30 -0.45 1.28
N THR A 3 -0.54 -1.44 1.57
CA THR A 3 -1.96 -1.38 1.25
C THR A 3 -2.77 -1.92 2.43
N ASN A 4 -3.96 -1.35 2.65
CA ASN A 4 -4.87 -1.79 3.73
C ASN A 4 -5.26 -3.27 3.61
N LYS A 5 -5.11 -3.84 2.41
CA LYS A 5 -5.44 -5.22 2.05
C LYS A 5 -4.73 -6.27 2.93
N TYR A 6 -3.56 -5.97 3.50
CA TYR A 6 -2.80 -6.91 4.33
C TYR A 6 -2.78 -6.55 5.81
N ALA A 7 -3.46 -5.48 6.22
CA ALA A 7 -3.57 -5.11 7.63
C ALA A 7 -4.36 -6.18 8.43
N ALA A 8 -5.28 -6.89 7.77
CA ALA A 8 -6.12 -7.94 8.34
C ALA A 8 -5.69 -9.38 7.96
N GLY A 9 -4.49 -9.58 7.40
CA GLY A 9 -4.00 -10.88 6.93
C GLY A 9 -4.02 -11.04 5.41
N ILE A 10 -4.01 -12.28 4.90
CA ILE A 10 -4.00 -12.57 3.45
C ILE A 10 -5.43 -12.76 2.94
N PRO A 11 -6.01 -11.80 2.20
CA PRO A 11 -7.35 -11.97 1.67
C PRO A 11 -7.41 -13.04 0.58
N GLN A 12 -8.51 -13.80 0.59
CA GLN A 12 -8.83 -14.82 -0.39
C GLN A 12 -8.85 -14.23 -1.81
N GLY A 13 -8.26 -14.92 -2.79
CA GLY A 13 -8.16 -14.44 -4.18
C GLY A 13 -7.13 -13.32 -4.41
N SER A 14 -6.38 -12.89 -3.39
CA SER A 14 -5.26 -11.96 -3.58
C SER A 14 -4.11 -12.59 -4.36
N ARG A 15 -3.25 -11.76 -4.95
CA ARG A 15 -2.01 -12.22 -5.62
C ARG A 15 -1.18 -13.10 -4.68
N ALA A 16 -1.21 -12.80 -3.38
CA ALA A 16 -0.42 -13.50 -2.40
C ALA A 16 -1.07 -14.81 -1.89
N ALA A 17 -2.32 -15.09 -2.27
CA ALA A 17 -3.01 -16.35 -2.01
C ALA A 17 -2.84 -17.40 -3.14
N ARG A 18 -2.10 -17.10 -4.22
CA ARG A 18 -1.90 -18.00 -5.37
C ARG A 18 -0.73 -18.94 -5.14
N GLU A 19 -0.85 -20.22 -5.51
CA GLU A 19 0.18 -21.25 -5.27
C GLU A 19 1.55 -20.90 -5.89
N ASN A 20 1.60 -20.15 -7.00
CA ASN A 20 2.84 -19.72 -7.68
C ASN A 20 3.12 -18.21 -7.58
N THR A 21 2.83 -17.60 -6.44
CA THR A 21 3.11 -16.18 -6.23
C THR A 21 4.56 -15.90 -5.83
N THR A 22 5.11 -14.80 -6.33
CA THR A 22 6.37 -14.24 -5.83
C THR A 22 6.20 -13.52 -4.48
N LEU A 23 4.95 -13.33 -4.03
CA LEU A 23 4.59 -12.72 -2.75
C LEU A 23 4.43 -13.81 -1.68
N ARG A 24 5.54 -14.38 -1.24
CA ARG A 24 5.61 -15.36 -0.14
C ARG A 24 5.75 -14.64 1.19
N PHE A 25 4.77 -14.79 2.08
CA PHE A 25 4.82 -14.06 3.35
C PHE A 25 5.81 -14.62 4.37
N GLU A 26 6.23 -15.88 4.20
CA GLU A 26 7.29 -16.49 5.01
C GLU A 26 8.63 -15.76 4.89
N ASN A 27 8.82 -14.97 3.82
CA ASN A 27 10.03 -14.19 3.58
C ASN A 27 10.02 -12.81 4.26
N PHE A 28 8.92 -12.42 4.91
CA PHE A 28 8.88 -11.12 5.59
C PHE A 28 9.42 -11.22 7.02
N PRO A 29 10.13 -10.18 7.49
CA PRO A 29 10.42 -10.01 8.91
C PRO A 29 9.15 -10.13 9.78
N PRO A 30 9.22 -10.77 10.96
CA PRO A 30 8.05 -11.02 11.81
C PRO A 30 7.26 -9.75 12.18
N ASP A 31 7.94 -8.61 12.28
CA ASP A 31 7.41 -7.30 12.65
C ASP A 31 6.77 -6.54 11.47
N THR A 32 6.84 -7.07 10.25
CA THR A 32 6.36 -6.38 9.04
C THR A 32 4.87 -6.05 9.12
N PHE A 33 4.04 -6.98 9.61
CA PHE A 33 2.60 -6.77 9.69
C PHE A 33 2.21 -5.80 10.80
N GLU A 34 2.96 -5.76 11.89
CA GLU A 34 2.77 -4.77 12.97
C GLU A 34 3.01 -3.36 12.43
N LYS A 35 4.14 -3.15 11.74
CA LYS A 35 4.45 -1.88 11.07
C LYS A 35 3.39 -1.48 10.05
N ILE A 36 2.90 -2.43 9.24
CA ILE A 36 1.81 -2.16 8.28
C ILE A 36 0.55 -1.68 9.00
N ARG A 37 0.19 -2.28 10.15
CA ARG A 37 -0.96 -1.85 10.96
C ARG A 37 -0.76 -0.45 11.53
N GLU A 38 0.42 -0.14 12.04
CA GLU A 38 0.75 1.19 12.55
C GLU A 38 0.65 2.27 11.46
N TYR A 39 1.20 2.00 10.28
CA TYR A 39 1.08 2.94 9.16
C TYR A 39 -0.36 3.07 8.65
N ALA A 40 -1.14 1.98 8.65
CA ALA A 40 -2.55 2.04 8.30
C ALA A 40 -3.34 2.93 9.26
N ALA A 41 -3.07 2.84 10.57
CA ALA A 41 -3.69 3.70 11.57
C ALA A 41 -3.30 5.18 11.38
N GLU A 42 -2.06 5.46 10.97
CA GLU A 42 -1.63 6.83 10.66
C GLU A 42 -2.29 7.38 9.38
N ALA A 43 -2.48 6.53 8.37
CA ALA A 43 -3.22 6.90 7.17
C ALA A 43 -4.69 7.22 7.48
N GLU A 44 -5.32 6.41 8.34
CA GLU A 44 -6.70 6.58 8.77
C GLU A 44 -6.92 7.92 9.51
N LYS A 45 -6.00 8.32 10.39
CA LYS A 45 -6.05 9.65 11.05
C LYS A 45 -6.07 10.81 10.06
N ARG A 46 -5.53 10.61 8.85
CA ARG A 46 -5.47 11.61 7.78
C ARG A 46 -6.62 11.49 6.79
N GLY A 47 -7.51 10.50 6.97
CA GLY A 47 -8.62 10.23 6.06
C GLY A 47 -8.19 9.65 4.70
N ILE A 48 -6.98 9.10 4.61
CA ILE A 48 -6.42 8.53 3.36
C ILE A 48 -6.13 7.04 3.53
N SER A 49 -6.01 6.32 2.41
CA SER A 49 -5.57 4.92 2.46
C SER A 49 -4.06 4.80 2.66
N LEU A 50 -3.59 3.65 3.16
CA LEU A 50 -2.15 3.40 3.27
C LEU A 50 -1.43 3.47 1.91
N ALA A 51 -2.11 3.10 0.83
CA ALA A 51 -1.56 3.21 -0.51
C ALA A 51 -1.36 4.67 -0.90
N GLN A 52 -2.34 5.53 -0.60
CA GLN A 52 -2.25 6.97 -0.81
C GLN A 52 -1.13 7.58 0.05
N LEU A 53 -1.08 7.25 1.35
CA LEU A 53 -0.01 7.70 2.25
C LEU A 53 1.38 7.35 1.71
N ALA A 54 1.56 6.13 1.19
CA ALA A 54 2.82 5.66 0.63
C ALA A 54 3.21 6.42 -0.64
N ILE A 55 2.26 6.63 -1.56
CA ILE A 55 2.51 7.38 -2.81
C ILE A 55 2.92 8.82 -2.48
N SER A 56 2.13 9.51 -1.65
CA SER A 56 2.41 10.89 -1.29
C SER A 56 3.72 11.02 -0.51
N TRP A 57 4.11 10.00 0.26
CA TRP A 57 5.38 9.99 1.01
C TRP A 57 6.60 9.99 0.08
N VAL A 58 6.52 9.18 -0.99
CA VAL A 58 7.59 9.11 -2.00
C VAL A 58 7.65 10.41 -2.79
N LEU A 59 6.50 10.97 -3.19
CA LEU A 59 6.41 12.21 -3.96
C LEU A 59 6.77 13.48 -3.16
N ARG A 60 6.80 13.40 -1.83
CA ARG A 60 7.27 14.50 -0.97
C ARG A 60 8.74 14.88 -1.25
N ASP A 61 9.56 13.91 -1.67
CA ASP A 61 10.96 14.18 -1.98
C ASP A 61 11.09 14.74 -3.40
N ALA A 62 11.47 16.02 -3.50
CA ALA A 62 11.63 16.73 -4.78
C ALA A 62 12.67 16.09 -5.73
N ARG A 63 13.52 15.17 -5.25
CA ARG A 63 14.48 14.42 -6.08
C ARG A 63 13.82 13.28 -6.85
N ILE A 64 12.61 12.87 -6.47
CA ILE A 64 11.88 11.78 -7.11
C ILE A 64 11.04 12.33 -8.26
N THR A 65 11.31 11.89 -9.49
CA THR A 65 10.58 12.34 -10.68
C THR A 65 9.21 11.68 -10.84
N SER A 66 9.07 10.42 -10.44
CA SER A 66 7.83 9.65 -10.66
C SER A 66 7.72 8.44 -9.75
N VAL A 67 6.50 7.95 -9.55
CA VAL A 67 6.16 6.74 -8.80
C VAL A 67 5.47 5.75 -9.72
N LEU A 68 6.08 4.57 -9.89
CA LEU A 68 5.49 3.48 -10.65
C LEU A 68 4.51 2.70 -9.77
N VAL A 69 3.23 2.69 -10.16
CA VAL A 69 2.17 1.97 -9.44
C VAL A 69 1.62 0.79 -10.25
N GLY A 70 1.30 -0.30 -9.57
CA GLY A 70 0.56 -1.41 -10.16
C GLY A 70 -0.91 -1.38 -9.72
N ALA A 71 -1.84 -1.56 -10.66
CA ALA A 71 -3.27 -1.66 -10.38
C ALA A 71 -3.89 -2.85 -11.12
N SER A 72 -4.74 -3.62 -10.44
CA SER A 72 -5.50 -4.72 -11.05
C SER A 72 -6.96 -4.38 -11.33
N SER A 73 -7.39 -3.15 -11.02
CA SER A 73 -8.73 -2.65 -11.29
C SER A 73 -8.71 -1.13 -11.47
N VAL A 74 -9.73 -0.60 -12.16
CA VAL A 74 -9.92 0.85 -12.32
C VAL A 74 -10.11 1.54 -10.97
N ALA A 75 -10.82 0.90 -10.04
CA ALA A 75 -11.02 1.44 -8.70
C ALA A 75 -9.68 1.64 -7.95
N GLN A 76 -8.77 0.67 -8.02
CA GLN A 76 -7.45 0.78 -7.42
C GLN A 76 -6.59 1.85 -8.11
N LEU A 77 -6.69 1.96 -9.43
CA LEU A 77 -5.99 3.02 -10.16
C LEU A 77 -6.49 4.41 -9.74
N LYS A 78 -7.81 4.57 -9.59
CA LYS A 78 -8.42 5.82 -9.13
C LYS A 78 -7.97 6.17 -7.71
N GLU A 79 -7.99 5.21 -6.80
CA GLU A 79 -7.48 5.36 -5.43
C GLU A 79 -6.02 5.85 -5.41
N ASN A 80 -5.16 5.26 -6.25
CA ASN A 80 -3.75 5.66 -6.37
C ASN A 80 -3.59 7.09 -6.90
N ILE A 81 -4.42 7.51 -7.87
CA ILE A 81 -4.39 8.87 -8.43
C ILE A 81 -4.84 9.89 -7.39
N ASP A 82 -5.86 9.57 -6.59
CA ASP A 82 -6.39 10.45 -5.53
C ASP A 82 -5.32 10.79 -4.47
N ALA A 83 -4.22 10.03 -4.38
CA ALA A 83 -3.06 10.38 -3.55
C ALA A 83 -2.45 11.76 -3.88
N LEU A 84 -2.54 12.20 -5.13
CA LEU A 84 -2.01 13.50 -5.58
C LEU A 84 -2.80 14.70 -5.03
N SER A 85 -4.03 14.47 -4.59
CA SER A 85 -4.89 15.50 -4.00
C SER A 85 -4.57 15.79 -2.53
N HIS A 86 -3.66 15.02 -1.92
CA HIS A 86 -3.33 15.11 -0.50
C HIS A 86 -1.92 15.67 -0.33
N PRO A 87 -1.77 16.90 0.19
CA PRO A 87 -0.45 17.45 0.50
C PRO A 87 0.21 16.67 1.63
N TYR A 88 1.54 16.65 1.63
CA TYR A 88 2.37 16.17 2.73
C TYR A 88 2.82 17.29 3.65
#